data_AF-A0A9W6Y0S0-F1
#
_entry.id   AF-A0A9W6Y0S0-F1
#
_cell.length_a   1.000
_cell.length_b   1.000
_cell.length_c   1.000
_cell.angle_alpha   90.00
_cell.angle_beta   90.00
_cell.angle_gamma   90.00
#
_symmetry.space_group_name_H-M   'P 1'
#
loop_
_entity.id
_entity.type
_entity.pdbx_description
1 polymer ?
#
loop_
_entity_poly.entity_id
_entity_poly.type
_entity_poly.pdbx_seq_one_letter_code
_entity_poly.pdbx_strand_id
1 'polypeptide(L)'
;MTYLDGHPLKNTRCVFVRYAEGVPLITGFQISPWSDDNTLDKREEYASTALVLVCPFRRIDDLLGVNGNNTQGWVNSYLSRQDDVTPFTKEILANMCGYHCGRDEADDAVFSAASLRTSQFGYDSDRAEDDSIFVDRITDCEDE
;
A
#
# COMPACT_ATOMS: atom_id res chain seq x y z
N MET A 1 24.41 -20.69 18.07
CA MET A 1 24.85 -19.49 18.82
C MET A 1 24.06 -19.43 20.12
N THR A 2 24.74 -19.43 21.27
CA THR A 2 24.13 -19.32 22.60
C THR A 2 24.61 -18.04 23.26
N TYR A 3 23.68 -17.20 23.71
CA TYR A 3 24.00 -15.91 24.35
C TYR A 3 24.56 -16.10 25.76
N LEU A 4 25.49 -15.22 26.17
CA LEU A 4 26.15 -15.23 27.48
C LEU A 4 25.20 -14.87 28.63
N ASP A 5 25.50 -15.33 29.85
CA ASP A 5 24.75 -14.95 31.06
C ASP A 5 24.71 -13.43 31.24
N GLY A 6 23.50 -12.90 31.50
CA GLY A 6 23.24 -11.47 31.61
C GLY A 6 22.86 -10.77 30.29
N HIS A 7 22.94 -11.45 29.14
CA HIS A 7 22.51 -10.86 27.87
C HIS A 7 20.98 -10.74 27.81
N PRO A 8 20.40 -9.58 27.40
CA PRO A 8 18.94 -9.39 27.36
C PRO A 8 18.18 -10.44 26.54
N LEU A 9 18.82 -10.95 25.48
CA LEU A 9 18.28 -12.00 24.60
C LEU A 9 18.53 -13.43 25.09
N LYS A 10 19.21 -13.63 26.23
CA LYS A 10 19.45 -14.98 26.78
C LYS A 10 18.16 -15.67 27.22
N ASN A 11 17.20 -14.88 27.72
CA ASN A 11 15.91 -15.37 28.23
C ASN A 11 14.72 -15.03 27.33
N THR A 12 14.94 -14.51 26.12
CA THR A 12 13.85 -14.30 25.16
C THR A 12 13.50 -15.63 24.52
N ARG A 13 12.39 -16.24 24.95
CA ARG A 13 11.74 -17.29 24.17
C ARG A 13 11.02 -16.60 23.01
N CYS A 14 11.20 -17.09 21.78
CA CYS A 14 10.32 -16.68 20.69
C CYS A 14 8.89 -17.06 21.09
N VAL A 15 8.08 -16.07 21.49
CA VAL A 15 6.65 -16.26 21.69
C VAL A 15 6.00 -16.21 20.32
N PHE A 16 6.20 -17.25 19.52
CA PHE A 16 5.42 -17.46 18.31
C PHE A 16 4.39 -18.56 18.55
N VAL A 17 3.53 -18.32 19.53
CA VAL A 17 2.23 -18.98 19.56
C VAL A 17 1.35 -18.14 18.64
N ARG A 18 1.07 -18.64 17.44
CA ARG A 18 0.02 -18.07 16.57
C ARG A 18 -1.33 -18.30 17.25
N TYR A 19 -1.68 -17.43 18.20
CA TYR A 19 -3.02 -17.34 18.77
C TYR A 19 -3.57 -15.97 18.41
N ALA A 20 -3.94 -15.83 17.14
CA ALA A 20 -4.85 -14.82 16.65
C ALA A 20 -5.43 -15.36 15.33
N GLU A 21 -6.72 -15.67 15.32
CA GLU A 21 -7.52 -15.96 14.13
C GLU A 21 -7.71 -14.73 13.21
N GLY A 22 -6.92 -13.68 13.41
CA GLY A 22 -6.85 -12.52 12.53
C GLY A 22 -5.40 -12.31 12.11
N VAL A 23 -5.08 -12.62 10.85
CA VAL A 23 -3.95 -11.97 10.21
C VAL A 23 -4.30 -10.48 10.19
N PRO A 24 -3.46 -9.60 10.76
CA PRO A 24 -3.72 -8.17 10.64
C PRO A 24 -3.83 -7.85 9.15
N LEU A 25 -5.01 -7.41 8.74
CA LEU A 25 -5.20 -6.84 7.41
C LEU A 25 -4.45 -5.51 7.45
N ILE A 26 -3.17 -5.54 7.08
CA ILE A 26 -2.43 -4.33 6.80
C ILE A 26 -3.11 -3.76 5.55
N THR A 27 -4.03 -2.80 5.73
CA THR A 27 -4.43 -1.89 4.67
C THR A 27 -3.20 -1.04 4.35
N GLY A 28 -2.29 -1.64 3.57
CA GLY A 28 -0.94 -1.13 3.38
C GLY A 28 -0.94 0.22 2.69
N PHE A 29 0.17 0.94 2.88
CA PHE A 29 0.47 2.11 2.06
C PHE A 29 0.40 1.72 0.59
N GLN A 30 -0.36 2.49 -0.20
CA GLN A 30 -0.37 2.32 -1.64
C GLN A 30 0.95 2.85 -2.18
N ILE A 31 1.77 1.95 -2.69
CA ILE A 31 2.99 2.33 -3.40
C ILE A 31 2.62 2.42 -4.87
N SER A 32 2.45 3.65 -5.37
CA SER A 32 2.31 3.92 -6.79
C SER A 32 3.52 3.38 -7.55
N PRO A 33 3.40 2.56 -8.61
CA PRO A 33 4.55 2.02 -9.32
C PRO A 33 5.53 3.11 -9.76
N TRP A 34 6.84 2.84 -9.62
CA TRP A 34 7.84 3.75 -10.15
C TRP A 34 7.73 3.83 -11.68
N SER A 35 7.60 5.05 -12.21
CA SER A 35 7.64 5.32 -13.64
C SER A 35 8.31 6.67 -13.89
N ASP A 36 9.17 6.71 -14.91
CA ASP A 36 9.85 7.93 -15.36
C ASP A 36 8.92 8.89 -16.11
N ASP A 37 7.65 8.52 -16.30
CA ASP A 37 6.60 9.40 -16.82
C ASP A 37 5.70 9.98 -15.71
N ASN A 38 5.85 9.50 -14.46
CA ASN A 38 5.03 9.97 -13.35
C ASN A 38 5.33 11.44 -13.01
N THR A 39 4.31 12.13 -12.50
CA THR A 39 4.48 13.45 -11.87
C THR A 39 5.47 13.37 -10.71
N LEU A 40 6.07 14.51 -10.40
CA LEU A 40 7.09 14.56 -9.37
C LEU A 40 6.54 14.11 -8.00
N ASP A 41 5.32 14.52 -7.65
CA ASP A 41 4.67 14.14 -6.39
C ASP A 41 4.49 12.62 -6.26
N LYS A 42 4.11 11.93 -7.35
CA LYS A 42 3.99 10.47 -7.36
C LYS A 42 5.35 9.79 -7.20
N ARG A 43 6.43 10.38 -7.72
CA ARG A 43 7.79 9.87 -7.51
C ARG A 43 8.27 10.11 -6.10
N GLU A 44 7.94 11.25 -5.50
CA GLU A 44 8.22 11.50 -4.08
C GLU A 44 7.49 10.50 -3.19
N GLU A 45 6.22 10.23 -3.45
CA GLU A 45 5.44 9.24 -2.70
C GLU A 45 6.10 7.86 -2.74
N TYR A 46 6.48 7.39 -3.93
CA TYR A 46 7.22 6.14 -4.06
C TYR A 46 8.58 6.19 -3.35
N ALA A 47 9.37 7.23 -3.61
CA ALA A 47 10.74 7.37 -3.11
C ALA A 47 10.77 7.42 -1.58
N SER A 48 9.91 8.23 -0.98
CA SER A 48 9.78 8.35 0.48
C SER A 48 9.33 7.04 1.11
N THR A 49 8.31 6.39 0.53
CA THR A 49 7.81 5.10 1.05
C THR A 49 8.86 4.00 0.94
N ALA A 50 9.51 3.88 -0.22
CA ALA A 50 10.60 2.92 -0.40
C ALA A 50 11.74 3.18 0.60
N LEU A 51 12.22 4.41 0.70
CA LEU A 51 13.31 4.74 1.64
C LEU A 51 12.94 4.42 3.10
N VAL A 52 11.73 4.76 3.55
CA VAL A 52 11.29 4.50 4.92
C VAL A 52 11.15 3.00 5.21
N LEU A 53 10.69 2.22 4.23
CA LEU A 53 10.44 0.79 4.45
C LEU A 53 11.71 -0.05 4.45
N VAL A 54 12.70 0.32 3.63
CA VAL A 54 13.84 -0.57 3.39
C VAL A 54 15.19 -0.01 3.80
N CYS A 55 15.29 1.29 4.08
CA CYS A 55 16.49 1.84 4.69
C CYS A 55 16.33 1.91 6.21
N PRO A 56 17.26 1.38 7.01
CA PRO A 56 17.32 1.69 8.44
C PRO A 56 17.63 3.17 8.64
N PHE A 57 16.86 3.85 9.50
CA PHE A 57 17.10 5.26 9.83
C PHE A 57 16.77 5.54 11.30
N ARG A 58 17.40 6.58 11.88
CA ARG A 58 17.04 7.13 13.19
C ARG A 58 16.39 8.51 13.07
N ARG A 59 16.75 9.24 12.02
CA ARG A 59 16.22 10.56 11.65
C ARG A 59 16.12 10.70 10.14
N ILE A 60 15.34 11.67 9.69
CA ILE A 60 15.13 11.95 8.25
C ILE A 60 16.46 12.24 7.53
N ASP A 61 17.41 12.91 8.18
CA ASP A 61 18.74 13.18 7.60
C ASP A 61 19.50 11.90 7.22
N ASP A 62 19.23 10.78 7.88
CA ASP A 62 19.88 9.50 7.54
C ASP A 62 19.33 8.92 6.24
N LEU A 63 18.10 9.29 5.84
CA LEU A 63 17.49 8.92 4.57
C LEU A 63 17.89 9.88 3.45
N LEU A 64 17.91 11.18 3.74
CA LEU A 64 18.06 12.23 2.73
C LEU A 64 19.49 12.72 2.53
N GLY A 65 20.36 12.55 3.53
CA GLY A 65 21.72 13.05 3.51
C GLY A 65 21.78 14.55 3.22
N VAL A 66 22.42 14.91 2.11
CA VAL A 66 22.57 16.30 1.66
C VAL A 66 21.41 16.82 0.81
N ASN A 67 20.50 15.95 0.38
CA ASN A 67 19.49 16.28 -0.63
C ASN A 67 18.33 17.16 -0.08
N GLY A 68 18.27 17.38 1.24
CA GLY A 68 17.29 18.23 1.91
C GLY A 68 15.89 17.62 1.96
N ASN A 69 15.06 18.02 2.94
CA ASN A 69 13.69 17.54 3.09
C ASN A 69 12.71 18.29 2.18
N ASN A 70 12.76 17.97 0.89
CA ASN A 70 11.82 18.43 -0.12
C ASN A 70 11.57 17.29 -1.14
N THR A 71 10.58 17.47 -1.99
CA THR A 71 10.17 16.51 -3.02
C THR A 71 11.34 15.98 -3.86
N GLN A 72 12.20 16.87 -4.36
CA GLN A 72 13.35 16.47 -5.15
C GLN A 72 14.41 15.74 -4.32
N GLY A 73 14.51 16.11 -3.05
CA GLY A 73 15.41 15.50 -2.10
C GLY A 73 15.11 14.02 -1.88
N TRP A 74 13.83 13.68 -1.69
CA TRP A 74 13.37 12.29 -1.58
C TRP A 74 13.69 11.49 -2.84
N VAL A 75 13.34 12.03 -4.02
CA VAL A 75 13.58 11.38 -5.32
C VAL A 75 15.08 11.13 -5.56
N ASN A 76 15.92 12.15 -5.38
CA ASN A 76 17.37 12.03 -5.59
C ASN A 76 18.00 11.05 -4.60
N SER A 77 17.54 11.04 -3.36
CA SER A 77 18.05 10.12 -2.33
C SER A 77 17.72 8.68 -2.66
N TYR A 78 16.50 8.42 -3.14
CA TYR A 78 16.09 7.09 -3.58
C TYR A 78 16.92 6.62 -4.78
N LEU A 79 17.05 7.47 -5.82
CA LEU A 79 17.83 7.14 -7.02
C LEU A 79 19.30 6.84 -6.71
N SER A 80 19.92 7.62 -5.81
CA SER A 80 21.32 7.40 -5.41
C SER A 80 21.58 6.06 -4.72
N ARG A 81 20.53 5.40 -4.21
CA ARG A 81 20.62 4.16 -3.44
C ARG A 81 20.17 2.93 -4.23
N GLN A 82 19.59 3.08 -5.42
CA GLN A 82 19.06 1.94 -6.19
C GLN A 82 20.08 0.82 -6.43
N ASP A 83 21.35 1.20 -6.55
CA ASP A 83 22.46 0.27 -6.77
C ASP A 83 22.80 -0.55 -5.51
N ASP A 84 22.54 0.01 -4.31
CA ASP A 84 22.81 -0.64 -3.02
C ASP A 84 21.65 -1.52 -2.53
N VAL A 85 20.50 -1.48 -3.20
CA VAL A 85 19.30 -2.23 -2.80
C VAL A 85 19.48 -3.72 -3.09
N THR A 86 19.35 -4.55 -2.06
CA THR A 86 19.48 -6.01 -2.19
C THR A 86 18.35 -6.62 -3.07
N PRO A 87 18.59 -7.76 -3.73
CA PRO A 87 17.55 -8.42 -4.54
C PRO A 87 16.26 -8.72 -3.77
N PHE A 88 16.39 -9.17 -2.52
CA PHE A 88 15.26 -9.40 -1.61
C PHE A 88 14.43 -8.14 -1.39
N THR A 89 15.10 -7.01 -1.23
CA THR A 89 14.43 -5.71 -1.05
C THR A 89 13.68 -5.28 -2.32
N LYS A 90 14.30 -5.48 -3.49
CA LYS A 90 13.65 -5.22 -4.79
C LYS A 90 12.40 -6.08 -4.96
N GLU A 91 12.46 -7.34 -4.55
CA GLU A 91 11.31 -8.27 -4.58
C GLU A 91 10.18 -7.82 -3.64
N ILE A 92 10.49 -7.37 -2.42
CA ILE A 92 9.48 -6.80 -1.51
C ILE A 92 8.77 -5.62 -2.15
N LEU A 93 9.53 -4.66 -2.68
CA LEU A 93 8.97 -3.47 -3.33
C LEU A 93 8.14 -3.83 -4.57
N ALA A 94 8.61 -4.79 -5.38
CA ALA A 94 7.88 -5.28 -6.54
C ALA A 94 6.57 -5.97 -6.15
N ASN A 95 6.57 -6.81 -5.11
CA ASN A 95 5.36 -7.45 -4.60
C ASN A 95 4.34 -6.43 -4.08
N MET A 96 4.81 -5.38 -3.39
CA MET A 96 3.94 -4.31 -2.91
C MET A 96 3.33 -3.50 -4.06
N CYS A 97 4.10 -3.21 -5.11
CA CYS A 97 3.56 -2.58 -6.32
C CYS A 97 2.56 -3.51 -7.03
N GLY A 98 2.93 -4.79 -7.19
CA GLY A 98 2.14 -5.79 -7.92
C GLY A 98 0.79 -6.09 -7.27
N TYR A 99 0.71 -6.09 -5.93
CA TYR A 99 -0.56 -6.22 -5.22
C TYR A 99 -1.55 -5.10 -5.60
N HIS A 100 -1.08 -3.84 -5.61
CA HIS A 100 -1.94 -2.70 -5.93
C HIS A 100 -2.30 -2.67 -7.42
N CYS A 101 -1.36 -2.96 -8.32
CA CYS A 101 -1.67 -3.09 -9.75
C CYS A 101 -2.74 -4.18 -10.00
N GLY A 102 -2.58 -5.35 -9.39
CA GLY A 102 -3.53 -6.45 -9.54
C GLY A 102 -4.89 -6.15 -8.90
N ARG A 103 -4.93 -5.37 -7.81
CA ARG A 103 -6.18 -4.91 -7.20
C ARG A 103 -6.89 -3.91 -8.12
N ASP A 104 -6.17 -2.91 -8.62
CA ASP A 104 -6.74 -1.89 -9.50
C ASP A 104 -7.27 -2.53 -10.80
N GLU A 105 -6.53 -3.50 -11.38
CA GLU A 105 -6.98 -4.30 -12.53
C GLU A 105 -8.24 -5.13 -12.23
N ALA A 106 -8.33 -5.71 -11.02
CA ALA A 106 -9.51 -6.48 -10.61
C ALA A 106 -10.72 -5.57 -10.40
N ASP A 107 -10.54 -4.40 -9.80
CA ASP A 107 -11.60 -3.41 -9.60
C ASP A 107 -12.10 -2.87 -10.95
N ASP A 108 -11.20 -2.57 -11.89
CA ASP A 108 -11.54 -2.17 -13.26
C ASP A 108 -12.28 -3.29 -14.01
N ALA A 109 -11.87 -4.54 -13.85
CA ALA A 109 -12.55 -5.69 -14.44
C ALA A 109 -13.95 -5.90 -13.84
N VAL A 110 -14.13 -5.68 -12.55
CA VAL A 110 -15.44 -5.73 -11.88
C VAL A 110 -16.33 -4.60 -12.37
N PHE A 111 -15.80 -3.38 -12.50
CA PHE A 111 -16.53 -2.24 -13.05
C PHE A 111 -16.93 -2.45 -14.52
N SER A 112 -16.01 -2.98 -15.33
CA SER A 112 -16.26 -3.33 -16.73
C SER A 112 -17.29 -4.45 -16.87
N ALA A 113 -17.20 -5.50 -16.04
CA ALA A 113 -18.18 -6.59 -16.01
C ALA A 113 -19.56 -6.12 -15.52
N ALA A 114 -19.61 -5.19 -14.56
CA ALA A 114 -20.84 -4.55 -14.12
C ALA A 114 -21.44 -3.72 -15.25
N SER A 115 -20.63 -2.89 -15.93
CA SER A 115 -21.04 -2.04 -17.07
C SER A 115 -21.53 -2.87 -18.28
N LEU A 116 -20.86 -3.99 -18.58
CA LEU A 116 -21.30 -4.94 -19.61
C LEU A 116 -22.62 -5.62 -19.26
N ARG A 117 -22.88 -5.92 -17.98
CA ARG A 117 -24.19 -6.41 -17.54
C ARG A 117 -25.27 -5.34 -17.71
N THR A 118 -24.97 -4.08 -17.40
CA THR A 118 -25.92 -2.97 -17.63
C THR A 118 -26.19 -2.74 -19.11
N SER A 119 -25.22 -2.95 -20.01
CA SER A 119 -25.44 -2.80 -21.46
C SER A 119 -26.11 -4.01 -22.11
N GLN A 120 -25.96 -5.22 -21.54
CA GLN A 120 -26.61 -6.44 -22.01
C GLN A 120 -28.07 -6.54 -21.55
N PHE A 121 -28.45 -5.84 -20.49
CA PHE A 121 -29.83 -5.51 -20.15
C PHE A 121 -30.21 -4.13 -20.67
N GLY A 122 -29.99 -3.90 -21.97
CA GLY A 122 -30.65 -2.82 -22.71
C GLY A 122 -32.16 -3.00 -22.57
N TYR A 123 -32.71 -2.40 -21.52
CA TYR A 123 -34.13 -2.19 -21.34
C TYR A 123 -34.59 -1.32 -22.50
N ASP A 124 -35.10 -1.96 -23.54
CA ASP A 124 -36.03 -1.37 -24.47
C ASP A 124 -37.34 -1.18 -23.67
N SER A 125 -37.43 -0.06 -22.96
CA SER A 125 -38.64 0.31 -22.24
C SER A 125 -38.88 1.80 -22.38
N ASP A 126 -39.54 2.12 -23.50
CA ASP A 126 -40.41 3.27 -23.60
C ASP A 126 -41.46 3.20 -22.48
N ARG A 127 -41.15 3.76 -21.31
CA ARG A 127 -42.18 4.28 -20.40
C ARG A 127 -41.61 5.21 -19.34
N ALA A 128 -42.11 6.44 -19.41
CA ALA A 128 -41.95 7.47 -18.40
C ALA A 128 -42.54 7.05 -17.03
N GLU A 129 -42.03 7.75 -16.00
CA GLU A 129 -42.53 7.85 -14.61
C GLU A 129 -42.13 6.71 -13.67
N ASP A 130 -41.19 6.95 -12.76
CA ASP A 130 -41.50 7.28 -11.35
C ASP A 130 -40.24 7.66 -10.56
N ASP A 131 -40.35 8.72 -9.77
CA ASP A 131 -39.35 9.23 -8.85
C ASP A 131 -39.26 8.33 -7.61
N SER A 132 -38.11 7.69 -7.36
CA SER A 132 -37.71 7.42 -5.98
C SER A 132 -36.20 7.31 -5.86
N ILE A 133 -35.58 8.44 -5.58
CA ILE A 133 -34.27 8.54 -4.93
C ILE A 133 -34.38 7.77 -3.60
N PHE A 134 -33.65 6.66 -3.44
CA PHE A 134 -33.51 6.02 -2.13
C PHE A 134 -32.16 6.42 -1.55
N VAL A 135 -32.18 7.58 -0.91
CA VAL A 135 -31.12 8.08 -0.04
C VAL A 135 -31.33 7.45 1.34
N ASP A 136 -30.35 6.65 1.73
CA ASP A 136 -29.76 6.53 3.07
C ASP A 136 -30.66 6.13 4.27
N ARG A 137 -30.25 5.05 4.94
CA ARG A 137 -30.47 4.92 6.38
C ARG A 137 -29.40 4.04 7.00
N ILE A 138 -28.34 4.73 7.44
CA ILE A 138 -27.52 4.36 8.59
C ILE A 138 -28.47 3.99 9.74
N THR A 139 -28.35 2.79 10.27
CA THR A 139 -28.84 2.45 11.61
C THR A 139 -27.63 2.17 12.48
N ASP A 140 -27.43 3.11 13.41
CA ASP A 140 -26.52 3.06 14.53
C ASP A 140 -26.69 1.81 15.40
N CYS A 141 -25.58 1.38 15.97
CA CYS A 141 -25.52 0.43 17.07
C CYS A 141 -26.15 1.04 18.33
N GLU A 142 -26.98 0.27 19.04
CA GLU A 142 -27.18 0.46 20.48
C GLU A 142 -26.92 -0.87 21.20
N ASP A 143 -26.22 -0.72 22.32
CA ASP A 143 -25.75 -1.74 23.26
C ASP A 143 -26.88 -2.54 23.92
N GLU A 144 -26.62 -3.83 24.19
CA GLU A 144 -27.03 -4.53 25.42
C GLU A 144 -26.15 -5.76 25.69
#